data_AF-A0A7C4X5B3-F1
#
_entry.id   AF-A0A7C4X5B3-F1
#
_cell.length_a   1.000
_cell.length_b   1.000
_cell.length_c   1.000
_cell.angle_alpha   90.00
_cell.angle_beta   90.00
_cell.angle_gamma   90.00
#
_symmetry.space_group_name_H-M   'P 1'
#
loop_
_entity.id
_entity.type
_entity.pdbx_description
1 polymer ?
#
loop_
_entity_poly.entity_id
_entity_poly.type
_entity_poly.pdbx_seq_one_letter_code
_entity_poly.pdbx_strand_id
1 'polypeptide(L)'
;MVFFCSDLEGVWVPEVWINVARITGIDELKLTTRDINDYDKLMRHRIAILHQHKISLHDIQQVIGQIKPLEGAREMLNWIRQVSQIAIVSDTFIEFAAPLMAQLDYPTLFCNSLVVNHEGMIIDYKLRQKDQKREVVKALKQLCYQVVAFGDSYNDISMLKEADAGILFSPPDNVKQDYPEFPVATQYDELKKHILKYL
;
A
#
# COMPACT_ATOMS: atom_id res chain seq x y z
N MET A 1 -24.16 3.91 3.84
CA MET A 1 -23.13 3.23 4.67
C MET A 1 -21.79 3.62 4.11
N VAL A 2 -20.86 4.05 4.96
CA VAL A 2 -19.51 4.44 4.51
C VAL A 2 -18.64 3.19 4.37
N PHE A 3 -17.74 3.19 3.40
CA PHE A 3 -16.67 2.20 3.25
C PHE A 3 -15.34 2.93 3.10
N PHE A 4 -14.34 2.56 3.91
CA PHE A 4 -13.02 3.16 3.82
C PHE A 4 -12.11 2.38 2.87
N CYS A 5 -11.37 3.09 2.02
CA CYS A 5 -10.28 2.52 1.24
C CYS A 5 -8.98 3.21 1.64
N SER A 6 -7.90 2.45 1.79
CA SER A 6 -6.60 3.04 2.10
C SER A 6 -5.48 2.45 1.27
N ASP A 7 -4.38 3.16 1.09
CA ASP A 7 -3.12 2.48 0.76
C ASP A 7 -2.62 1.63 1.94
N LEU A 8 -1.53 0.88 1.71
CA LEU A 8 -0.78 0.12 2.70
C LEU A 8 0.48 0.86 3.16
N GLU A 9 1.42 1.03 2.24
CA GLU A 9 2.72 1.65 2.46
C GLU A 9 2.53 3.16 2.64
N GLY A 10 3.31 3.80 3.50
CA GLY A 10 3.14 5.22 3.87
C GLY A 10 1.92 5.49 4.78
N VAL A 11 0.91 4.63 4.76
CA VAL A 11 -0.32 4.77 5.56
C VAL A 11 -0.29 3.92 6.83
N TRP A 12 -0.07 2.61 6.73
CA TRP A 12 -0.09 1.70 7.88
C TRP A 12 1.27 1.13 8.22
N VAL A 13 2.13 1.02 7.21
CA VAL A 13 3.47 0.43 7.31
C VAL A 13 4.47 1.31 6.54
N PRO A 14 5.75 1.27 6.90
CA PRO A 14 6.81 1.89 6.10
C PRO A 14 6.92 1.25 4.70
N GLU A 15 7.54 1.98 3.77
CA GLU A 15 7.93 1.50 2.44
C GLU A 15 8.69 0.16 2.51
N VAL A 16 8.14 -0.88 1.89
CA VAL A 16 8.62 -2.26 1.97
C VAL A 16 9.97 -2.38 1.29
N TRP A 17 10.10 -1.96 0.03
CA TRP A 17 11.32 -2.13 -0.75
C TRP A 17 12.52 -1.37 -0.18
N ILE A 18 12.29 -0.16 0.35
CA ILE A 18 13.34 0.63 1.02
C ILE A 18 13.84 -0.11 2.26
N ASN A 19 12.94 -0.71 3.05
CA ASN A 19 13.32 -1.47 4.23
C ASN A 19 13.97 -2.81 3.88
N VAL A 20 13.51 -3.51 2.85
CA VAL A 20 14.14 -4.73 2.34
C VAL A 20 15.58 -4.43 1.92
N ALA A 21 15.80 -3.36 1.14
CA ALA A 21 17.14 -2.94 0.74
C ALA A 21 18.04 -2.62 1.95
N ARG A 22 17.51 -1.90 2.94
CA ARG A 22 18.24 -1.53 4.16
C ARG A 22 18.63 -2.76 5.01
N ILE A 23 17.73 -3.73 5.15
CA ILE A 23 17.95 -4.91 6.00
C ILE A 23 18.85 -5.93 5.29
N THR A 24 18.69 -6.12 3.98
CA THR A 24 19.53 -7.03 3.18
C THR A 24 20.89 -6.44 2.84
N GLY A 25 21.04 -5.11 2.90
CA GLY A 25 22.26 -4.40 2.48
C GLY A 25 22.42 -4.29 0.97
N ILE A 26 21.36 -4.52 0.18
CA ILE A 26 21.38 -4.47 -1.29
C ILE A 26 20.80 -3.14 -1.75
N ASP A 27 21.68 -2.19 -2.09
CA ASP A 27 21.30 -0.82 -2.43
C ASP A 27 20.47 -0.71 -3.72
N GLU A 28 20.66 -1.64 -4.67
CA GLU A 28 19.93 -1.71 -5.93
C GLU A 28 18.42 -1.91 -5.72
N LEU A 29 18.01 -2.50 -4.60
CA LEU A 29 16.59 -2.67 -4.26
C LEU A 29 15.94 -1.34 -3.81
N LYS A 30 16.71 -0.28 -3.54
CA LYS A 30 16.20 1.06 -3.22
C LYS A 30 15.65 1.80 -4.44
N LEU A 31 15.96 1.36 -5.66
CA LEU A 31 15.49 2.01 -6.87
C LEU A 31 13.96 2.11 -6.86
N THR A 32 13.47 3.28 -7.25
CA THR A 32 12.05 3.64 -7.27
C THR A 32 11.60 3.94 -8.69
N THR A 33 10.31 4.28 -8.85
CA THR A 33 9.79 4.77 -10.12
C THR A 33 10.35 6.14 -10.53
N ARG A 34 11.05 6.86 -9.63
CA ARG A 34 11.80 8.08 -9.98
C ARG A 34 13.09 7.76 -10.74
N ASP A 35 13.68 6.59 -10.47
CA ASP A 35 14.91 6.12 -11.10
C ASP A 35 14.59 5.31 -12.37
N ILE A 36 13.53 4.48 -12.32
CA ILE A 36 13.03 3.67 -13.42
C ILE A 36 11.53 3.95 -13.60
N ASN A 37 11.18 4.88 -14.49
CA ASN A 37 9.79 5.30 -14.74
C ASN A 37 8.83 4.19 -15.17
N ASP A 38 9.36 3.10 -15.73
CA ASP A 38 8.59 1.94 -16.18
C ASP A 38 8.52 0.90 -15.07
N TYR A 39 7.33 0.72 -14.48
CA TYR A 39 7.09 -0.20 -13.38
C TYR A 39 7.47 -1.65 -13.73
N ASP A 40 7.25 -2.09 -14.97
CA ASP A 40 7.63 -3.45 -15.39
C ASP A 40 9.13 -3.62 -15.46
N LYS A 41 9.84 -2.61 -15.99
CA LYS A 41 11.32 -2.62 -15.95
C LYS A 41 11.85 -2.60 -14.52
N LEU A 42 11.25 -1.79 -13.63
CA LEU A 42 11.65 -1.75 -12.22
C LEU A 42 11.45 -3.09 -11.53
N MET A 43 10.30 -3.72 -11.72
CA MET A 43 9.99 -5.01 -11.10
C MET A 43 10.86 -6.14 -11.67
N ARG A 44 11.06 -6.19 -12.98
CA ARG A 44 12.00 -7.15 -13.59
C ARG A 44 13.42 -6.95 -13.09
N HIS A 45 13.86 -5.71 -12.92
CA HIS A 45 15.15 -5.39 -12.34
C HIS A 45 15.27 -5.93 -10.91
N ARG A 46 14.29 -5.63 -10.03
CA ARG A 46 14.25 -6.13 -8.65
C ARG A 46 14.29 -7.66 -8.60
N ILE A 47 13.49 -8.34 -9.42
CA ILE A 47 13.47 -9.81 -9.50
C ILE A 47 14.84 -10.36 -9.95
N ALA A 48 15.49 -9.73 -10.94
CA ALA A 48 16.81 -10.13 -11.38
C ALA A 48 17.86 -9.99 -10.28
N ILE A 49 17.82 -8.91 -9.49
CA ILE A 49 18.70 -8.72 -8.32
C ILE A 49 18.45 -9.82 -7.28
N LEU A 50 17.21 -10.09 -6.93
CA LEU A 50 16.87 -11.16 -5.96
C LEU A 50 17.42 -12.52 -6.43
N HIS A 51 17.31 -12.83 -7.73
CA HIS A 51 17.87 -14.04 -8.30
C HIS A 51 19.41 -14.08 -8.24
N GLN A 52 20.09 -12.97 -8.58
CA GLN A 52 21.55 -12.87 -8.50
C GLN A 52 22.09 -13.12 -7.09
N HIS A 53 21.37 -12.60 -6.09
CA HIS A 53 21.72 -12.78 -4.68
C HIS A 53 21.17 -14.07 -4.06
N LYS A 54 20.45 -14.90 -4.84
CA LYS A 54 19.81 -16.15 -4.38
C LYS A 54 18.86 -15.93 -3.19
N ILE A 55 18.14 -14.82 -3.19
CA ILE A 55 17.18 -14.47 -2.15
C ILE A 55 15.83 -15.09 -2.52
N SER A 56 15.36 -16.01 -1.68
CA SER A 56 14.05 -16.65 -1.83
C SER A 56 12.91 -15.76 -1.34
N LEU A 57 11.66 -16.10 -1.67
CA LEU A 57 10.49 -15.47 -1.07
C LEU A 57 10.52 -15.59 0.45
N HIS A 58 10.95 -16.74 0.98
CA HIS A 58 11.03 -16.95 2.43
C HIS A 58 11.97 -15.95 3.10
N ASP A 59 13.15 -15.72 2.51
CA ASP A 59 14.12 -14.75 3.03
C ASP A 59 13.53 -13.32 3.03
N ILE A 60 12.83 -12.94 1.96
CA ILE A 60 12.15 -11.65 1.89
C ILE A 60 11.06 -11.54 2.95
N GLN A 61 10.25 -12.58 3.14
CA GLN A 61 9.22 -12.59 4.18
C GLN A 61 9.81 -12.48 5.59
N GLN A 62 10.97 -13.10 5.87
CA GLN A 62 11.68 -12.94 7.14
C GLN A 62 12.16 -11.50 7.33
N VAL A 63 12.62 -10.85 6.27
CA VAL A 63 13.02 -9.44 6.30
C VAL A 63 11.81 -8.52 6.51
N ILE A 64 10.73 -8.74 5.76
CA ILE A 64 9.49 -7.96 5.87
C ILE A 64 8.84 -8.15 7.24
N GLY A 65 8.91 -9.35 7.83
CA GLY A 65 8.41 -9.63 9.17
C GLY A 65 9.06 -8.80 10.28
N GLN A 66 10.23 -8.19 10.02
CA GLN A 66 10.90 -7.27 10.95
C GLN A 66 10.40 -5.82 10.80
N ILE A 67 9.70 -5.50 9.72
CA ILE A 67 9.07 -4.19 9.53
C ILE A 67 7.85 -4.12 10.44
N LYS A 68 7.82 -3.10 11.29
CA LYS A 68 6.70 -2.82 12.20
C LYS A 68 5.72 -1.86 11.54
N PRO A 69 4.40 -2.01 11.77
CA PRO A 69 3.43 -0.97 11.48
C PRO A 69 3.83 0.37 12.10
N LEU A 70 3.36 1.45 11.47
CA LEU A 70 3.54 2.81 11.98
C LEU A 70 2.89 2.96 13.36
N GLU A 71 3.42 3.88 14.18
CA GLU A 71 2.90 4.12 15.52
C GLU A 71 1.42 4.56 15.47
N GLY A 72 0.54 3.82 16.15
CA GLY A 72 -0.91 4.06 16.14
C GLY A 72 -1.68 3.38 15.00
N ALA A 73 -0.99 2.69 14.07
CA ALA A 73 -1.62 2.06 12.90
C ALA A 73 -2.69 1.03 13.31
N ARG A 74 -2.35 0.15 14.24
CA ARG A 74 -3.24 -0.93 14.67
C ARG A 74 -4.43 -0.39 15.44
N GLU A 75 -4.21 0.58 16.32
CA GLU A 75 -5.24 1.27 17.10
C GLU A 75 -6.23 1.99 16.18
N MET A 76 -5.73 2.73 15.20
CA MET A 76 -6.55 3.44 14.22
C MET A 76 -7.34 2.47 13.35
N LEU A 77 -6.69 1.43 12.80
CA LEU A 77 -7.35 0.43 11.97
C LEU A 77 -8.46 -0.32 12.73
N ASN A 78 -8.19 -0.70 13.99
CA ASN A 78 -9.19 -1.31 14.86
C ASN A 78 -10.36 -0.37 15.16
N TRP A 79 -10.08 0.92 15.41
CA TRP A 79 -11.13 1.91 15.61
C TRP A 79 -12.01 2.06 14.37
N ILE A 80 -11.42 2.12 13.16
CA ILE A 80 -12.20 2.16 11.91
C ILE A 80 -13.12 0.94 11.80
N ARG A 81 -12.61 -0.27 12.09
CA ARG A 81 -13.41 -1.52 12.04
C ARG A 81 -14.58 -1.54 13.03
N GLN A 82 -14.50 -0.78 14.13
CA GLN A 82 -15.60 -0.67 15.09
C GLN A 82 -16.74 0.22 14.59
N VAL A 83 -16.45 1.17 13.71
CA VAL A 83 -17.42 2.18 13.25
C VAL A 83 -17.82 2.02 11.79
N SER A 84 -17.07 1.26 11.00
CA SER A 84 -17.29 1.07 9.56
C SER A 84 -16.49 -0.11 8.98
N GLN A 85 -16.59 -0.33 7.67
CA GLN A 85 -15.76 -1.29 6.93
C GLN A 85 -14.56 -0.61 6.29
N ILE A 86 -13.46 -1.35 6.13
CA ILE A 86 -12.25 -0.88 5.47
C ILE A 86 -11.62 -1.98 4.61
N ALA A 87 -11.10 -1.60 3.45
CA ALA A 87 -10.18 -2.41 2.66
C ALA A 87 -8.90 -1.64 2.38
N ILE A 88 -7.77 -2.35 2.47
CA ILE A 88 -6.49 -1.85 2.01
C ILE A 88 -6.38 -2.17 0.51
N VAL A 89 -5.99 -1.18 -0.29
CA VAL A 89 -5.86 -1.27 -1.74
C VAL A 89 -4.47 -0.77 -2.13
N SER A 90 -3.57 -1.70 -2.47
CA SER A 90 -2.13 -1.41 -2.57
C SER A 90 -1.51 -2.02 -3.83
N ASP A 91 -0.46 -1.38 -4.35
CA ASP A 91 0.35 -1.91 -5.46
C ASP A 91 1.39 -2.95 -5.02
N THR A 92 1.41 -3.29 -3.72
CA THR A 92 2.21 -4.39 -3.16
C THR A 92 1.80 -5.76 -3.72
N PHE A 93 2.44 -6.83 -3.22
CA PHE A 93 2.14 -8.21 -3.59
C PHE A 93 1.65 -9.03 -2.39
N ILE A 94 0.70 -9.92 -2.61
CA ILE A 94 0.08 -10.71 -1.53
C ILE A 94 1.10 -11.55 -0.76
N GLU A 95 2.10 -12.11 -1.44
CA GLU A 95 3.16 -12.93 -0.84
C GLU A 95 4.11 -12.07 0.01
N PHE A 96 4.31 -10.81 -0.35
CA PHE A 96 5.13 -9.87 0.42
C PHE A 96 4.37 -9.29 1.60
N ALA A 97 3.10 -8.96 1.42
CA ALA A 97 2.28 -8.34 2.45
C ALA A 97 1.94 -9.31 3.59
N ALA A 98 2.03 -10.63 3.39
CA ALA A 98 1.57 -11.63 4.36
C ALA A 98 2.08 -11.40 5.81
N PRO A 99 3.38 -11.16 6.08
CA PRO A 99 3.86 -10.89 7.44
C PRO A 99 3.33 -9.57 8.02
N LEU A 100 3.07 -8.57 7.18
CA LEU A 100 2.51 -7.28 7.60
C LEU A 100 1.01 -7.39 7.89
N MET A 101 0.27 -8.16 7.08
CA MET A 101 -1.14 -8.44 7.31
C MET A 101 -1.36 -9.14 8.65
N ALA A 102 -0.48 -10.07 9.03
CA ALA A 102 -0.51 -10.69 10.35
C ALA A 102 -0.39 -9.66 11.49
N GLN A 103 0.49 -8.66 11.34
CA GLN A 103 0.68 -7.61 12.33
C GLN A 103 -0.49 -6.61 12.39
N LEU A 104 -1.22 -6.44 11.28
CA LEU A 104 -2.41 -5.59 11.15
C LEU A 104 -3.73 -6.34 11.43
N ASP A 105 -3.67 -7.58 11.90
CA ASP A 105 -4.83 -8.44 12.16
C ASP A 105 -5.71 -8.63 10.91
N TYR A 106 -5.04 -9.01 9.80
CA TYR A 106 -5.60 -9.45 8.52
C TYR A 106 -6.80 -8.66 7.98
N PRO A 107 -6.66 -7.33 7.74
CA PRO A 107 -7.69 -6.61 6.98
C PRO A 107 -7.81 -7.18 5.56
N THR A 108 -8.95 -6.94 4.92
CA THR A 108 -9.09 -7.18 3.48
C THR A 108 -8.02 -6.38 2.72
N LEU A 109 -7.23 -7.09 1.91
CA LEU A 109 -6.19 -6.52 1.07
C LEU A 109 -6.46 -6.84 -0.40
N PHE A 110 -6.61 -5.80 -1.20
CA PHE A 110 -6.62 -5.87 -2.65
C PHE A 110 -5.26 -5.43 -3.18
N CYS A 111 -4.45 -6.38 -3.66
CA CYS A 111 -3.13 -6.09 -4.23
C CYS A 111 -2.80 -6.97 -5.45
N ASN A 112 -1.53 -6.94 -5.88
CA ASN A 112 -0.97 -7.78 -6.95
C ASN A 112 -0.49 -9.14 -6.40
N SER A 113 0.05 -10.00 -7.26
CA SER A 113 0.66 -11.28 -6.82
C SER A 113 2.01 -11.53 -7.49
N LEU A 114 2.87 -12.30 -6.83
CA LEU A 114 4.11 -12.81 -7.39
C LEU A 114 3.90 -14.16 -8.07
N VAL A 115 4.85 -14.54 -8.91
CA VAL A 115 4.98 -15.90 -9.45
C VAL A 115 6.24 -16.50 -8.85
N VAL A 116 6.07 -17.58 -8.09
CA VAL A 116 7.15 -18.24 -7.36
C VAL A 116 7.32 -19.65 -7.89
N ASN A 117 8.56 -20.06 -8.15
CA ASN A 117 8.87 -21.40 -8.62
C ASN A 117 8.86 -22.43 -7.47
N HIS A 118 9.08 -23.70 -7.80
CA HIS A 118 9.10 -24.80 -6.82
C HIS A 118 10.25 -24.72 -5.80
N GLU A 119 11.28 -23.93 -6.09
CA GLU A 119 12.43 -23.69 -5.20
C GLU A 119 12.19 -22.50 -4.25
N GLY A 120 11.03 -21.85 -4.34
CA GLY A 120 10.71 -20.67 -3.52
C GLY A 120 11.30 -19.36 -4.06
N MET A 121 11.81 -19.35 -5.30
CA MET A 121 12.36 -18.16 -5.95
C MET A 121 11.28 -17.40 -6.71
N ILE A 122 11.32 -16.07 -6.62
CA ILE A 122 10.41 -15.20 -7.37
C ILE A 122 10.92 -15.12 -8.81
N ILE A 123 10.07 -15.48 -9.77
CA ILE A 123 10.41 -15.54 -11.19
C ILE A 123 9.63 -14.55 -12.05
N ASP A 124 8.49 -14.08 -11.57
CA ASP A 124 7.68 -13.07 -12.25
C ASP A 124 6.69 -12.42 -11.27
N TYR A 125 5.87 -11.50 -11.76
CA TYR A 125 4.76 -10.91 -11.01
C TYR A 125 3.53 -10.73 -11.92
N LYS A 126 2.36 -10.59 -11.31
CA LYS A 126 1.08 -10.39 -12.00
C LYS A 126 0.36 -9.20 -11.39
N LEU A 127 0.13 -8.19 -12.22
CA LEU A 127 -0.78 -7.10 -11.88
C LEU A 127 -2.21 -7.63 -11.83
N ARG A 128 -2.99 -7.23 -10.81
CA ARG A 128 -4.40 -7.64 -10.72
C ARG A 128 -5.22 -7.08 -11.89
N GLN A 129 -5.07 -5.78 -12.13
CA GLN A 129 -5.70 -5.06 -13.25
C GLN A 129 -5.06 -3.66 -13.39
N LYS A 130 -5.33 -2.97 -14.51
CA LYS A 130 -4.94 -1.57 -14.70
C LYS A 130 -5.72 -0.67 -13.73
N ASP A 131 -5.05 0.34 -13.18
CA ASP A 131 -5.65 1.34 -12.27
C ASP A 131 -6.42 0.71 -11.10
N GLN A 132 -5.81 -0.33 -10.52
CA GLN A 132 -6.48 -1.25 -9.60
C GLN A 132 -7.11 -0.57 -8.38
N LYS A 133 -6.50 0.51 -7.87
CA LYS A 133 -6.97 1.24 -6.70
C LYS A 133 -8.29 1.97 -7.00
N ARG A 134 -8.34 2.66 -8.13
CA ARG A 134 -9.55 3.32 -8.64
C ARG A 134 -10.69 2.33 -8.88
N GLU A 135 -10.39 1.20 -9.52
CA GLU A 135 -11.42 0.22 -9.88
C GLU A 135 -12.06 -0.45 -8.64
N VAL A 136 -11.34 -0.59 -7.53
CA VAL A 136 -11.93 -1.04 -6.25
C VAL A 136 -12.96 -0.03 -5.74
N VAL A 137 -12.65 1.27 -5.78
CA VAL A 137 -13.58 2.32 -5.38
C VAL A 137 -14.84 2.29 -6.25
N LYS A 138 -14.70 2.18 -7.57
CA LYS A 138 -15.85 2.06 -8.49
C LYS A 138 -16.74 0.86 -8.16
N ALA A 139 -16.14 -0.30 -7.90
CA ALA A 139 -16.88 -1.51 -7.55
C ALA A 139 -17.67 -1.33 -6.25
N LEU A 140 -17.06 -0.72 -5.22
CA LEU A 140 -17.75 -0.42 -3.96
C LEU A 140 -18.91 0.59 -4.16
N LYS A 141 -18.73 1.61 -5.00
CA LYS A 141 -19.80 2.57 -5.33
C LYS A 141 -20.95 1.91 -6.10
N GLN A 142 -20.67 0.95 -6.98
CA GLN A 142 -21.72 0.14 -7.65
C GLN A 142 -22.54 -0.69 -6.67
N LEU A 143 -21.97 -1.05 -5.51
CA LEU A 143 -22.67 -1.68 -4.39
C LEU A 143 -23.36 -0.66 -3.47
N CYS A 144 -23.52 0.59 -3.91
CA CYS A 144 -24.17 1.69 -3.19
C CYS A 144 -23.51 2.09 -1.87
N TYR A 145 -22.18 1.88 -1.73
CA TYR A 145 -21.41 2.48 -0.64
C TYR A 145 -21.01 3.92 -0.94
N GLN A 146 -20.97 4.74 0.11
CA GLN A 146 -20.23 6.00 0.09
C GLN A 146 -18.77 5.70 0.43
N VAL A 147 -17.84 6.00 -0.46
CA VAL A 147 -16.44 5.63 -0.29
C VAL A 147 -15.62 6.83 0.16
N VAL A 148 -14.90 6.66 1.27
CA VAL A 148 -13.89 7.62 1.74
C VAL A 148 -12.52 6.96 1.61
N ALA A 149 -11.62 7.57 0.85
CA ALA A 149 -10.30 7.02 0.58
C ALA A 149 -9.18 7.87 1.18
N PHE A 150 -8.09 7.24 1.60
CA PHE A 150 -6.88 7.93 2.02
C PHE A 150 -5.60 7.23 1.58
N GLY A 151 -4.60 8.01 1.21
CA GLY A 151 -3.31 7.55 0.67
C GLY A 151 -2.27 8.65 0.80
N ASP A 152 -1.02 8.36 0.50
CA ASP A 152 0.09 9.29 0.74
C ASP A 152 0.77 9.76 -0.55
N SER A 153 0.59 9.07 -1.68
CA SER A 153 1.46 9.26 -2.84
C SER A 153 0.70 9.43 -4.17
N TYR A 154 1.44 9.68 -5.27
CA TYR A 154 0.86 9.85 -6.61
C TYR A 154 0.08 8.62 -7.10
N ASN A 155 0.45 7.40 -6.70
CA ASN A 155 -0.26 6.18 -7.11
C ASN A 155 -1.66 6.07 -6.47
N ASP A 156 -1.96 6.85 -5.43
CA ASP A 156 -3.29 6.88 -4.81
C ASP A 156 -4.24 7.87 -5.46
N ILE A 157 -3.74 8.83 -6.22
CA ILE A 157 -4.54 9.97 -6.68
C ILE A 157 -5.77 9.54 -7.47
N SER A 158 -5.67 8.50 -8.31
CA SER A 158 -6.83 7.99 -9.05
C SER A 158 -7.90 7.38 -8.12
N MET A 159 -7.49 6.72 -7.03
CA MET A 159 -8.37 6.23 -5.96
C MET A 159 -9.04 7.39 -5.21
N LEU A 160 -8.24 8.38 -4.81
CA LEU A 160 -8.72 9.54 -4.04
C LEU A 160 -9.69 10.40 -4.84
N LYS A 161 -9.46 10.57 -6.15
CA LYS A 161 -10.36 11.32 -7.04
C LYS A 161 -11.67 10.59 -7.34
N GLU A 162 -11.68 9.26 -7.33
CA GLU A 162 -12.87 8.46 -7.61
C GLU A 162 -13.76 8.29 -6.36
N ALA A 163 -13.16 8.34 -5.17
CA ALA A 163 -13.87 8.29 -3.90
C ALA A 163 -14.80 9.51 -3.73
N ASP A 164 -15.83 9.36 -2.89
CA ASP A 164 -16.73 10.48 -2.56
C ASP A 164 -16.02 11.51 -1.66
N ALA A 165 -14.98 11.08 -0.94
CA ALA A 165 -13.99 11.96 -0.34
C ALA A 165 -12.60 11.31 -0.35
N GLY A 166 -11.59 12.06 -0.81
CA GLY A 166 -10.18 11.69 -0.74
C GLY A 166 -9.44 12.50 0.32
N ILE A 167 -8.50 11.88 1.03
CA ILE A 167 -7.65 12.53 2.03
C ILE A 167 -6.20 12.11 1.76
N LEU A 168 -5.26 13.06 1.80
CA LEU A 168 -3.84 12.73 1.80
C LEU A 168 -3.35 12.50 3.23
N PHE A 169 -2.68 11.38 3.47
CA PHE A 169 -2.11 11.03 4.77
C PHE A 169 -0.58 11.05 4.70
N SER A 170 0.05 11.94 5.47
CA SER A 170 1.49 12.16 5.50
C SER A 170 2.17 12.22 4.11
N PRO A 171 1.59 12.94 3.13
CA PRO A 171 2.12 12.93 1.77
C PRO A 171 3.46 13.67 1.66
N PRO A 172 4.29 13.34 0.66
CA PRO A 172 5.40 14.20 0.25
C PRO A 172 4.93 15.61 -0.14
N ASP A 173 5.78 16.61 0.08
CA ASP A 173 5.45 18.02 -0.18
C ASP A 173 5.00 18.29 -1.62
N ASN A 174 5.61 17.63 -2.60
CA ASN A 174 5.24 17.78 -4.01
C ASN A 174 3.83 17.22 -4.30
N VAL A 175 3.45 16.09 -3.69
CA VAL A 175 2.08 15.54 -3.83
C VAL A 175 1.06 16.52 -3.24
N LYS A 176 1.37 17.08 -2.06
CA LYS A 176 0.53 18.09 -1.41
C LYS A 176 0.37 19.36 -2.25
N GLN A 177 1.43 19.81 -2.91
CA GLN A 177 1.41 21.00 -3.77
C GLN A 177 0.64 20.77 -5.07
N ASP A 178 0.77 19.58 -5.66
CA ASP A 178 0.12 19.22 -6.93
C ASP A 178 -1.38 18.94 -6.77
N TYR A 179 -1.82 18.52 -5.57
CA TYR A 179 -3.22 18.18 -5.26
C TYR A 179 -3.75 18.91 -4.02
N PRO A 180 -3.80 20.26 -4.04
CA PRO A 180 -4.24 21.07 -2.91
C PRO A 180 -5.74 20.91 -2.61
N GLU A 181 -6.50 20.27 -3.51
CA GLU A 181 -7.91 19.96 -3.29
C GLU A 181 -8.15 18.93 -2.18
N PHE A 182 -7.14 18.08 -1.87
CA PHE A 182 -7.29 17.07 -0.83
C PHE A 182 -6.92 17.63 0.55
N PRO A 183 -7.76 17.43 1.58
CA PRO A 183 -7.35 17.65 2.96
C PRO A 183 -6.14 16.77 3.30
N VAL A 184 -5.23 17.32 4.10
CA VAL A 184 -4.02 16.62 4.54
C VAL A 184 -4.09 16.34 6.04
N ALA A 185 -3.82 15.09 6.42
CA ALA A 185 -3.55 14.69 7.79
C ALA A 185 -2.12 14.17 7.89
N THR A 186 -1.38 14.52 8.93
CA THR A 186 0.00 14.04 9.14
C THR A 186 0.12 13.01 10.26
N GLN A 187 -0.96 12.78 11.00
CA GLN A 187 -1.05 11.84 12.11
C GLN A 187 -2.45 11.24 12.17
N TYR A 188 -2.58 10.07 12.80
CA TYR A 188 -3.86 9.33 12.83
C TYR A 188 -4.99 10.09 13.52
N ASP A 189 -4.70 10.93 14.52
CA ASP A 189 -5.71 11.76 15.17
C ASP A 189 -6.29 12.83 14.24
N GLU A 190 -5.47 13.38 13.34
CA GLU A 190 -5.93 14.29 12.28
C GLU A 190 -6.75 13.54 11.24
N LEU A 191 -6.26 12.37 10.79
CA LEU A 191 -6.98 11.52 9.85
C LEU A 191 -8.36 11.17 10.41
N LYS A 192 -8.43 10.77 11.68
CA LYS A 192 -9.67 10.48 12.41
C LYS A 192 -10.64 11.66 12.40
N LYS A 193 -10.17 12.89 12.66
CA LYS A 193 -11.00 14.11 12.57
C LYS A 193 -11.55 14.34 11.16
N HIS A 194 -10.78 14.02 10.11
CA HIS A 194 -11.26 14.13 8.73
C HIS A 194 -12.33 13.08 8.43
N ILE A 195 -12.10 11.81 8.79
CA ILE A 195 -13.04 10.74 8.44
C ILE A 195 -14.32 10.73 9.28
N LEU A 196 -14.29 11.26 10.51
CA LEU A 196 -15.48 11.44 11.36
C LEU A 196 -16.58 12.30 10.72
N LYS A 197 -16.25 13.13 9.73
CA LYS A 197 -17.24 13.99 9.04
C LYS A 197 -18.20 13.19 8.14
N TYR A 198 -17.89 11.93 7.88
CA TYR A 198 -18.64 11.06 6.97
C TYR A 198 -19.37 9.93 7.68
N LEU A 199 -19.03 9.65 8.95
CA LEU A 199 -19.70 8.67 9.80
C LEU A 199 -20.99 9.27 10.39
#